data_AF-A0A2V9TNE5-F1
#
_entry.id   AF-A0A2V9TNE5-F1
#
_cell.length_a   1.000
_cell.length_b   1.000
_cell.length_c   1.000
_cell.angle_alpha   90.00
_cell.angle_beta   90.00
_cell.angle_gamma   90.00
#
_symmetry.space_group_name_H-M   'P 1'
#
loop_
_entity.id
_entity.type
_entity.pdbx_description
1 polymer ?
#
loop_
_entity_poly.entity_id
_entity_poly.type
_entity_poly.pdbx_seq_one_letter_code
_entity_poly.pdbx_strand_id
1 'polypeptide(L)'
;MFCDVSLDGVITDARGNTITDTELIELCCDSDVKLLWIASANKPEGYIKGFNPRGKRINLVMTLNRLGPNFSHFLGNLLAQMSLGEAMPVVWNQLCPQMPRSAHPDAPECIFFAGRGGVRLR
;
A
#
# COMPACT_ATOMS: atom_id res chain seq x y z
N MET A 1 5.84 -1.88 -16.13
CA MET A 1 6.43 -0.96 -15.15
C MET A 1 5.71 0.37 -15.30
N PHE A 2 5.09 0.89 -14.23
CA PHE A 2 4.24 2.10 -14.30
C PHE A 2 5.02 3.40 -14.11
N CYS A 3 6.06 3.34 -13.28
CA CYS A 3 6.94 4.46 -13.01
C CYS A 3 8.31 3.97 -12.57
N ASP A 4 9.28 4.88 -12.63
CA ASP A 4 10.53 4.83 -11.89
C ASP A 4 10.44 5.78 -10.70
N VAL A 5 11.12 5.43 -9.61
CA VAL A 5 11.31 6.32 -8.47
C VAL A 5 12.80 6.51 -8.28
N SER A 6 13.25 7.74 -8.45
CA SER A 6 14.65 8.11 -8.27
C SER A 6 15.06 8.14 -6.78
N LEU A 7 16.36 8.28 -6.52
CA LEU A 7 16.89 8.34 -5.14
C LEU A 7 16.38 9.56 -4.36
N ASP A 8 16.07 10.66 -5.05
CA ASP A 8 15.47 11.87 -4.51
C ASP A 8 13.93 11.80 -4.40
N GLY A 9 13.33 10.66 -4.76
CA GLY A 9 11.89 10.41 -4.64
C GLY A 9 11.07 11.01 -5.77
N VAL A 10 11.70 11.43 -6.87
CA VAL A 10 10.99 11.88 -8.07
C VAL A 10 10.42 10.66 -8.78
N ILE A 11 9.13 10.73 -9.09
CA ILE A 11 8.41 9.69 -9.81
C ILE A 11 8.37 10.09 -11.28
N THR A 12 8.83 9.20 -12.15
CA THR A 12 8.75 9.39 -13.61
C THR A 12 7.92 8.30 -14.25
N ASP A 13 7.03 8.65 -15.18
CA ASP A 13 6.24 7.69 -15.95
C ASP A 13 7.11 6.90 -16.95
N ALA A 14 6.51 5.93 -17.65
CA ALA A 14 7.19 5.14 -18.68
C ALA A 14 7.71 5.93 -19.90
N ARG A 15 7.35 7.21 -20.01
CA ARG A 15 7.80 8.15 -21.06
C ARG A 15 8.89 9.10 -20.55
N GLY A 16 9.25 9.02 -19.26
CA GLY A 16 10.24 9.88 -18.63
C GLY A 16 9.69 11.22 -18.13
N ASN A 17 8.36 11.41 -18.13
CA ASN A 17 7.76 12.63 -17.57
C ASN A 17 7.68 12.52 -16.05
N THR A 18 8.06 13.58 -15.34
CA THR A 18 7.79 13.67 -13.90
C THR A 18 6.28 13.67 -13.66
N ILE A 19 5.84 12.81 -12.75
CA ILE A 19 4.45 12.70 -12.32
C ILE A 19 4.34 12.85 -10.80
N THR A 20 3.18 13.26 -10.35
CA THR A 20 2.80 13.38 -8.94
C THR A 20 2.29 12.06 -8.37
N ASP A 21 2.22 11.96 -7.04
CA ASP A 21 1.60 10.84 -6.33
C ASP A 21 0.14 10.59 -6.78
N THR A 22 -0.61 11.66 -7.03
CA THR A 22 -2.00 11.59 -7.49
C THR A 22 -2.11 11.02 -8.91
N GLU A 23 -1.24 11.46 -9.81
CA GLU A 23 -1.16 10.93 -11.19
C GLU A 23 -0.75 9.46 -11.18
N LEU A 24 0.18 9.05 -10.30
CA LEU A 24 0.52 7.64 -10.14
C LEU A 24 -0.69 6.79 -9.72
N ILE A 25 -1.50 7.27 -8.78
CA ILE A 25 -2.73 6.55 -8.37
C ILE A 25 -3.71 6.45 -9.54
N GLU A 26 -3.86 7.52 -10.32
CA GLU A 26 -4.74 7.54 -11.48
C GLU A 26 -4.29 6.52 -12.52
N LEU A 27 -3.00 6.53 -12.87
CA LEU A 27 -2.40 5.51 -13.74
C LEU A 27 -2.62 4.08 -13.22
N CYS A 28 -2.45 3.87 -11.91
CA CYS A 28 -2.71 2.58 -11.29
C CYS A 28 -4.19 2.18 -11.41
N CYS A 29 -5.12 3.11 -11.17
CA CYS A 29 -6.55 2.86 -11.31
C CYS A 29 -6.93 2.52 -12.75
N ASP A 30 -6.45 3.31 -13.71
CA ASP A 30 -6.72 3.15 -15.14
C ASP A 30 -6.17 1.82 -15.68
N SER A 31 -5.09 1.33 -15.08
CA SER A 31 -4.43 0.08 -15.44
C SER A 31 -4.93 -1.13 -14.64
N ASP A 32 -6.04 -0.99 -13.93
CA ASP A 32 -6.66 -2.03 -13.10
C ASP A 32 -5.74 -2.61 -12.01
N VAL A 33 -4.76 -1.83 -11.54
CA VAL A 33 -3.89 -2.23 -10.43
C VAL A 33 -4.76 -2.45 -9.19
N LYS A 34 -4.65 -3.65 -8.64
CA LYS A 34 -5.48 -4.07 -7.51
C LYS A 34 -4.93 -3.56 -6.17
N LEU A 35 -3.60 -3.45 -6.05
CA LEU A 35 -2.87 -3.07 -4.84
C LEU A 35 -1.66 -2.19 -5.20
N LEU A 36 -1.57 -1.01 -4.59
CA LEU A 36 -0.39 -0.16 -4.57
C LEU A 36 0.18 -0.13 -3.14
N TRP A 37 1.45 -0.48 -2.99
CA TRP A 37 2.15 -0.49 -1.70
C TRP A 37 3.35 0.46 -1.72
N ILE A 38 3.31 1.49 -0.87
CA ILE A 38 4.42 2.42 -0.68
C ILE A 38 5.27 1.90 0.48
N ALA A 39 6.36 1.22 0.14
CA ALA A 39 7.19 0.49 1.10
C ALA A 39 8.12 1.40 1.91
N SER A 40 8.50 2.56 1.37
CA SER A 40 9.33 3.55 2.10
C SER A 40 8.58 4.09 3.32
N ALA A 41 9.32 4.39 4.38
CA ALA A 41 8.73 5.03 5.56
C ALA A 41 8.32 6.47 5.21
N ASN A 42 7.08 6.83 5.54
CA ASN A 42 6.48 8.11 5.23
C ASN A 42 5.84 8.72 6.47
N LYS A 43 5.73 10.05 6.50
CA LYS A 43 4.95 10.73 7.54
C LYS A 43 3.44 10.61 7.23
N PRO A 44 2.56 10.47 8.24
CA PRO A 44 1.11 10.36 8.02
C PRO A 44 0.52 11.49 7.17
N GLU A 45 1.07 12.70 7.25
CA GLU A 45 0.56 13.87 6.50
C GLU A 45 0.70 13.70 4.99
N GLY A 46 1.72 12.97 4.54
CA GLY A 46 1.95 12.65 3.12
C GLY A 46 0.83 11.79 2.54
N TYR A 47 0.24 10.92 3.35
CA TYR A 47 -0.89 10.08 2.95
C TYR A 47 -2.12 10.90 2.55
N ILE A 48 -2.50 11.82 3.43
CA ILE A 48 -3.76 12.57 3.31
C ILE A 48 -3.61 13.62 2.22
N LYS A 49 -2.46 14.31 2.17
CA LYS A 49 -2.24 15.42 1.25
C LYS A 49 -1.73 14.99 -0.13
N GLY A 50 -0.88 13.95 -0.21
CA GLY A 50 -0.24 13.53 -1.45
C GLY A 50 -1.08 12.55 -2.27
N PHE A 51 -1.70 11.57 -1.61
CA PHE A 51 -2.38 10.48 -2.30
C PHE A 51 -3.90 10.68 -2.42
N ASN A 52 -4.56 11.34 -1.46
CA ASN A 52 -6.02 11.54 -1.42
C ASN A 52 -6.81 10.34 -2.03
N PRO A 53 -6.73 9.13 -1.43
CA PRO A 53 -7.26 7.92 -2.06
C PRO A 53 -8.79 7.85 -2.10
N ARG A 54 -9.48 8.88 -1.58
CA ARG A 54 -10.94 8.90 -1.47
C ARG A 54 -11.59 8.81 -2.85
N GLY A 55 -12.48 7.83 -3.01
CA GLY A 55 -13.18 7.58 -4.28
C GLY A 55 -12.35 6.84 -5.33
N LYS A 56 -11.07 6.52 -5.06
CA LYS A 56 -10.22 5.74 -5.97
C LYS A 56 -10.46 4.25 -5.76
N ARG A 57 -10.63 3.51 -6.86
CA ARG A 57 -10.89 2.05 -6.86
C ARG A 57 -9.58 1.25 -6.78
N ILE A 58 -8.81 1.49 -5.74
CA ILE A 58 -7.51 0.85 -5.49
C ILE A 58 -7.34 0.53 -4.01
N ASN A 59 -6.69 -0.59 -3.71
CA ASN A 59 -6.19 -0.82 -2.36
C ASN A 59 -4.82 -0.15 -2.21
N LEU A 60 -4.69 0.77 -1.26
CA LEU A 60 -3.46 1.53 -1.02
C LEU A 60 -2.92 1.20 0.37
N VAL A 61 -1.63 0.85 0.44
CA VAL A 61 -0.90 0.70 1.70
C VAL A 61 0.23 1.71 1.74
N MET A 62 0.32 2.46 2.83
CA MET A 62 1.44 3.36 3.10
C MET A 62 2.17 2.94 4.36
N THR A 63 3.47 2.75 4.26
CA THR A 63 4.33 2.40 5.39
C THR A 63 4.71 3.65 6.17
N LEU A 64 4.40 3.70 7.47
CA LEU A 64 4.85 4.73 8.40
C LEU A 64 6.22 4.36 8.98
N ASN A 65 6.35 3.11 9.43
CA ASN A 65 7.57 2.57 9.99
C ASN A 65 7.69 1.08 9.65
N ARG A 66 8.80 0.68 9.04
CA ARG A 66 9.04 -0.72 8.64
C ARG A 66 9.25 -1.64 9.83
N LEU A 67 9.78 -1.12 10.96
CA LEU A 67 10.20 -1.93 12.11
C LEU A 67 11.11 -3.10 11.70
N GLY A 68 12.01 -2.85 10.74
CA GLY A 68 13.02 -3.81 10.29
C GLY A 68 12.41 -5.09 9.68
N PRO A 69 12.80 -6.29 10.14
CA PRO A 69 12.33 -7.57 9.58
C PRO A 69 10.81 -7.79 9.64
N ASN A 70 10.12 -7.09 10.54
CA ASN A 70 8.66 -7.17 10.70
C ASN A 70 7.94 -6.81 9.41
N PHE A 71 8.45 -5.83 8.66
CA PHE A 71 7.89 -5.45 7.36
C PHE A 71 7.87 -6.62 6.37
N SER A 72 9.01 -7.28 6.17
CA SER A 72 9.12 -8.38 5.20
C SER A 72 8.31 -9.60 5.63
N HIS A 73 8.29 -9.92 6.93
CA HIS A 73 7.47 -11.00 7.46
C HIS A 73 5.98 -10.73 7.29
N PHE A 74 5.53 -9.52 7.62
CA PHE A 74 4.14 -9.10 7.45
C PHE A 74 3.72 -9.16 5.97
N LEU A 75 4.51 -8.57 5.08
CA LEU A 75 4.22 -8.58 3.64
C LEU A 75 4.20 -10.00 3.08
N GLY A 76 5.16 -10.84 3.47
CA GLY A 76 5.20 -12.24 3.08
C GLY A 76 3.96 -13.02 3.53
N ASN A 77 3.57 -12.89 4.80
CA ASN A 77 2.38 -13.55 5.35
C ASN A 77 1.09 -13.06 4.68
N LEU A 78 0.98 -11.76 4.41
CA LEU A 78 -0.16 -11.18 3.71
C LEU A 78 -0.31 -11.76 2.30
N LEU A 79 0.76 -11.76 1.53
CA LEU A 79 0.76 -12.27 0.15
C LEU A 79 0.52 -13.79 0.11
N ALA A 80 1.07 -14.54 1.06
CA ALA A 80 0.87 -15.98 1.17
C ALA A 80 -0.60 -16.35 1.43
N GLN A 81 -1.29 -15.65 2.34
CA GLN A 81 -2.72 -15.90 2.57
C GLN A 81 -3.58 -15.44 1.38
N MET A 82 -3.24 -14.31 0.76
CA MET A 82 -3.95 -13.83 -0.43
C MET A 82 -3.79 -14.77 -1.63
N SER A 83 -2.67 -15.49 -1.76
CA SER A 83 -2.46 -16.49 -2.81
C SER A 83 -3.28 -17.76 -2.60
N LEU A 84 -3.57 -18.12 -1.35
CA LEU A 84 -4.55 -19.16 -1.01
C LEU A 84 -5.99 -18.74 -1.34
N GLY A 85 -6.19 -17.47 -1.71
CA GLY A 85 -7.45 -16.91 -2.16
C GLY A 85 -8.15 -16.06 -1.11
N GLU A 86 -7.55 -15.83 0.06
CA GLU A 86 -8.14 -14.95 1.06
C GLU A 86 -8.21 -13.49 0.58
N ALA A 87 -9.24 -12.77 1.01
CA ALA A 87 -9.41 -11.38 0.63
C ALA A 87 -8.46 -10.48 1.44
N MET A 88 -7.78 -9.54 0.77
CA MET A 88 -6.79 -8.66 1.39
C MET A 88 -7.27 -7.99 2.68
N PRO A 89 -8.47 -7.38 2.77
CA PRO A 89 -8.92 -6.75 4.02
C PRO A 89 -9.11 -7.75 5.17
N VAL A 90 -9.48 -9.00 4.87
CA VAL A 90 -9.68 -10.05 5.87
C VAL A 90 -8.32 -10.47 6.44
N VAL A 91 -7.36 -10.76 5.56
CA VAL A 91 -5.98 -11.11 5.97
C VAL A 91 -5.33 -9.94 6.70
N TRP A 92 -5.50 -8.71 6.20
CA TRP A 92 -4.98 -7.51 6.86
C TRP A 92 -5.49 -7.40 8.30
N ASN A 93 -6.79 -7.57 8.52
CA ASN A 93 -7.38 -7.51 9.85
C ASN A 93 -6.92 -8.66 10.77
N GLN A 94 -6.58 -9.83 10.22
CA GLN A 94 -6.02 -10.94 11.01
C GLN A 94 -4.57 -10.66 11.43
N LEU A 95 -3.75 -10.08 10.54
CA LEU A 95 -2.33 -9.84 10.78
C LEU A 95 -2.06 -8.55 11.57
N CYS A 96 -2.84 -7.50 11.31
CA CYS A 96 -2.75 -6.20 12.00
C CYS A 96 -4.15 -5.66 12.32
N PRO A 97 -4.85 -6.25 13.32
CA PRO A 97 -6.12 -5.75 13.80
C PRO A 97 -6.03 -4.26 14.18
N GLN A 98 -6.85 -3.40 13.57
CA GLN A 98 -6.89 -1.97 13.95
C GLN A 98 -7.84 -1.76 15.14
N MET A 99 -7.63 -2.50 16.23
CA MET A 99 -8.40 -2.30 17.47
C MET A 99 -7.73 -1.23 18.33
N PRO A 100 -8.50 -0.32 18.94
CA PRO A 100 -7.94 0.59 19.94
C PRO A 100 -7.25 -0.22 21.05
N ARG A 101 -5.97 0.10 21.33
CA ARG A 101 -5.13 -0.49 22.38
C ARG A 101 -4.60 -1.92 22.15
N SER A 102 -4.77 -2.51 20.95
CA SER A 102 -4.05 -3.74 20.62
C SER A 102 -2.63 -3.40 20.16
N ALA A 103 -1.62 -3.83 20.93
CA ALA A 103 -0.23 -3.76 20.49
C ALA A 103 0.05 -4.91 19.52
N HIS A 104 0.61 -4.59 18.36
CA HIS A 104 1.06 -5.56 17.37
C HIS A 104 2.57 -5.40 17.17
N PRO A 105 3.40 -5.88 18.12
CA PRO A 105 4.84 -5.65 18.08
C PRO A 105 5.50 -6.27 16.83
N ASP A 106 4.86 -7.28 16.24
CA ASP A 106 5.39 -8.03 15.09
C ASP A 106 4.91 -7.50 13.73
N ALA A 107 4.07 -6.46 13.69
CA ALA A 107 3.59 -5.83 12.47
C ALA A 107 4.29 -4.49 12.22
N PRO A 108 4.57 -4.10 10.96
CA PRO A 108 5.01 -2.75 10.64
C PRO A 108 3.90 -1.73 10.92
N GLU A 109 4.27 -0.47 11.14
CA GLU A 109 3.29 0.61 11.21
C GLU A 109 2.89 0.99 9.78
N CYS A 110 1.64 0.71 9.41
CA CYS A 110 1.11 0.98 8.07
C CYS A 110 -0.31 1.54 8.15
N ILE A 111 -0.66 2.38 7.17
CA ILE A 111 -2.04 2.79 6.89
C ILE A 111 -2.54 1.99 5.69
N PHE A 112 -3.74 1.42 5.80
CA PHE A 112 -4.40 0.69 4.72
C PHE A 112 -5.73 1.33 4.36
N PHE A 113 -5.92 1.60 3.07
CA PHE A 113 -7.19 2.00 2.48
C PHE A 113 -7.70 0.95 1.50
N ALA A 114 -8.86 0.40 1.81
CA ALA A 114 -9.50 -0.68 1.05
C ALA A 114 -10.43 -0.15 -0.06
N GLY A 115 -9.93 0.75 -0.93
CA GLY A 115 -10.75 1.39 -1.98
C GLY A 115 -11.30 0.44 -3.05
N ARG A 116 -10.70 -0.74 -3.19
CA ARG A 116 -11.14 -1.79 -4.14
C ARG A 116 -11.79 -2.99 -3.43
N GLY A 117 -11.96 -2.94 -2.11
CA GLY A 117 -12.58 -4.00 -1.32
C GLY A 117 -11.77 -5.29 -1.29
N GLY A 118 -12.45 -6.43 -1.42
CA GLY A 118 -11.93 -7.79 -1.23
C GLY A 118 -11.02 -8.31 -2.35
N VAL A 119 -9.92 -7.61 -2.64
CA VAL A 119 -8.90 -8.04 -3.62
C VAL A 119 -8.30 -9.38 -3.21
N ARG A 120 -8.13 -10.27 -4.19
CA ARG A 120 -7.49 -11.60 -4.09
C ARG A 120 -6.41 -11.72 -5.17
N LEU A 121 -5.40 -12.58 -4.97
CA LEU A 121 -4.30 -12.79 -5.93
C LEU A 121 -4.51 -13.97 -6.90
N ARG A 122 -5.70 -14.58 -6.89
CA ARG A 122 -6.07 -15.63 -7.86
C ARG A 122 -6.29 -15.09 -9.26
#